data_AF-A0A7W0HE01-F1
#
_entry.id   AF-A0A7W0HE01-F1
#
_cell.length_a   1.000
_cell.length_b   1.000
_cell.length_c   1.000
_cell.angle_alpha   90.00
_cell.angle_beta   90.00
_cell.angle_gamma   90.00
#
_symmetry.space_group_name_H-M   'P 1'
#
loop_
_entity.id
_entity.type
_entity.pdbx_description
1 polymer ?
#
loop_
_entity_poly.entity_id
_entity_poly.type
_entity_poly.pdbx_seq_one_letter_code
_entity_poly.pdbx_strand_id
1 'polypeptide(L)'
;VENYLRGMGEIRDPGWPAAALGAQAVAARTYAVRAIRAGSTLCPDDRCQVYLGVTAEYPAMNRAVAATAGQVLLYGGSLAQTVYSASGGGVSASPEEGFGDSDTAYPYLRVAPYPTADPQPWTLRSSLTEMAGRFGYRGAVTDSTVSRAGPSGRALEVTFQGESGPLAVDIHRFSSELNLRSTLFTLRVERPPPPPVAGSQSADGFRQVQIASPPPAVVLYGEPPAGRRGPWIVLAFLALLGGGAAAHRARRSLPAPGKEG
;
A
#
# COMPACT_ATOMS: atom_id res chain seq x y z
N VAL A 1 -10.82 -22.85 -1.20
CA VAL A 1 -10.31 -21.60 -1.79
C VAL A 1 -11.38 -20.90 -2.60
N GLU A 2 -12.02 -21.51 -3.61
CA GLU A 2 -13.03 -20.81 -4.43
C GLU A 2 -14.16 -20.15 -3.64
N ASN A 3 -14.78 -20.85 -2.69
CA ASN A 3 -15.83 -20.26 -1.85
C ASN A 3 -15.30 -19.10 -0.97
N TYR A 4 -14.05 -19.18 -0.54
CA TYR A 4 -13.40 -18.11 0.22
C TYR A 4 -13.22 -16.84 -0.63
N LEU A 5 -12.84 -16.99 -1.91
CA LEU A 5 -12.68 -15.85 -2.83
C LEU A 5 -13.98 -15.13 -3.13
N ARG A 6 -15.13 -15.81 -3.05
CA ARG A 6 -16.43 -15.16 -3.27
C ARG A 6 -16.79 -14.18 -2.16
N GLY A 7 -16.42 -14.49 -0.92
CA GLY A 7 -16.64 -13.65 0.26
C GLY A 7 -15.53 -12.61 0.52
N MET A 8 -14.64 -12.38 -0.45
CA MET A 8 -13.53 -11.44 -0.27
C MET A 8 -14.01 -9.98 -0.23
N GLY A 9 -13.31 -9.18 0.58
CA GLY A 9 -13.70 -7.82 0.93
C GLY A 9 -12.97 -6.72 0.17
N GLU A 10 -11.90 -7.04 -0.55
CA GLU A 10 -11.01 -6.02 -1.13
C GLU A 10 -11.63 -5.19 -2.24
N ILE A 11 -12.46 -5.81 -3.09
CA ILE A 11 -13.21 -5.13 -4.12
C ILE A 11 -14.68 -5.40 -3.86
N ARG A 12 -15.44 -4.33 -3.63
CA ARG A 12 -16.87 -4.38 -3.29
C ARG A 12 -17.75 -3.70 -4.32
N ASP A 13 -17.15 -2.87 -5.16
CA ASP A 13 -17.86 -2.15 -6.20
C ASP A 13 -18.07 -3.05 -7.43
N PRO A 14 -19.31 -3.40 -7.78
CA PRO A 14 -19.61 -4.21 -8.97
C PRO A 14 -19.32 -3.48 -10.29
N GLY A 15 -19.08 -2.16 -10.27
CA GLY A 15 -18.70 -1.36 -11.43
C GLY A 15 -17.27 -1.59 -11.93
N TRP A 16 -16.46 -2.36 -11.20
CA TRP A 16 -15.10 -2.70 -11.63
C TRP A 16 -15.09 -3.53 -12.92
N PRO A 17 -14.14 -3.29 -13.85
CA PRO A 17 -14.02 -4.06 -15.08
C PRO A 17 -13.87 -5.57 -14.80
N ALA A 18 -14.53 -6.41 -15.58
CA ALA A 18 -14.49 -7.86 -15.40
C ALA A 18 -13.05 -8.42 -15.42
N ALA A 19 -12.17 -7.85 -16.25
CA ALA A 19 -10.75 -8.21 -16.29
C ALA A 19 -10.02 -7.88 -14.97
N ALA A 20 -10.36 -6.77 -14.31
CA ALA A 20 -9.78 -6.38 -13.03
C ALA A 20 -10.25 -7.31 -11.89
N LEU A 21 -11.56 -7.63 -11.86
CA LEU A 21 -12.10 -8.62 -10.93
C LEU A 21 -11.47 -10.01 -11.14
N GLY A 22 -11.25 -10.41 -12.41
CA GLY A 22 -10.56 -11.65 -12.74
C GLY A 22 -9.10 -11.66 -12.26
N ALA A 23 -8.36 -10.58 -12.49
CA ALA A 23 -7.00 -10.44 -12.00
C ALA A 23 -6.92 -10.52 -10.46
N GLN A 24 -7.84 -9.84 -9.76
CA GLN A 24 -7.94 -9.91 -8.30
C GLN A 24 -8.22 -11.34 -7.83
N ALA A 25 -9.16 -12.04 -8.47
CA ALA A 25 -9.48 -13.43 -8.12
C ALA A 25 -8.27 -14.36 -8.28
N VAL A 26 -7.49 -14.21 -9.35
CA VAL A 26 -6.27 -15.01 -9.60
C VAL A 26 -5.17 -14.69 -8.58
N ALA A 27 -4.93 -13.40 -8.28
CA ALA A 27 -3.94 -12.99 -7.29
C ALA A 27 -4.31 -13.50 -5.89
N ALA A 28 -5.54 -13.27 -5.44
CA ALA A 28 -6.05 -13.76 -4.17
C ALA A 28 -6.01 -15.29 -4.07
N ARG A 29 -6.35 -16.01 -5.15
CA ARG A 29 -6.24 -17.48 -5.20
C ARG A 29 -4.80 -17.93 -4.99
N THR A 30 -3.86 -17.29 -5.68
CA THR A 30 -2.44 -17.64 -5.59
C THR A 30 -1.92 -17.41 -4.17
N TYR A 31 -2.26 -16.27 -3.57
CA TYR A 31 -1.92 -15.94 -2.19
C TYR A 31 -2.47 -17.00 -1.22
N ALA A 32 -3.77 -17.30 -1.31
CA ALA A 32 -4.43 -18.26 -0.45
C ALA A 32 -3.81 -19.67 -0.55
N VAL A 33 -3.55 -20.16 -1.78
CA VAL A 33 -2.92 -21.47 -1.98
C VAL A 33 -1.48 -21.48 -1.48
N ARG A 34 -0.72 -20.40 -1.69
CA ARG A 34 0.66 -20.27 -1.19
C ARG A 34 0.71 -20.30 0.33
N ALA A 35 -0.17 -19.55 1.01
CA ALA A 35 -0.28 -19.53 2.46
C ALA A 35 -0.64 -20.92 3.03
N ILE A 36 -1.65 -21.58 2.46
CA ILE A 36 -2.06 -22.94 2.86
C ILE A 36 -0.90 -23.94 2.72
N ARG A 37 -0.14 -23.87 1.61
CA ARG A 37 1.01 -24.76 1.39
C ARG A 37 2.17 -24.50 2.35
N ALA A 38 2.32 -23.28 2.83
CA ALA A 38 3.30 -22.91 3.85
C ALA A 38 2.86 -23.30 5.28
N GLY A 39 1.64 -23.83 5.45
CA GLY A 39 1.06 -24.13 6.77
C GLY A 39 0.53 -22.89 7.51
N SER A 40 0.38 -21.76 6.81
CA SER A 40 -0.11 -20.51 7.39
C SER A 40 -1.63 -20.45 7.39
N THR A 41 -2.21 -19.92 8.47
CA THR A 41 -3.63 -19.58 8.55
C THR A 41 -3.86 -18.22 7.89
N LEU A 42 -4.83 -18.13 6.97
CA LEU A 42 -5.27 -16.85 6.42
C LEU A 42 -6.06 -16.09 7.47
N CYS A 43 -5.59 -14.90 7.83
CA CYS A 43 -6.29 -13.96 8.69
C CYS A 43 -7.34 -13.17 7.88
N PRO A 44 -8.49 -12.79 8.47
CA PRO A 44 -9.59 -12.14 7.75
C PRO A 44 -9.42 -10.63 7.59
N ASP A 45 -8.26 -10.08 7.94
CA ASP A 45 -7.94 -8.65 7.91
C ASP A 45 -6.83 -8.34 6.87
N ASP A 46 -6.46 -7.06 6.79
CA ASP A 46 -5.53 -6.52 5.80
C ASP A 46 -4.10 -7.06 5.92
N ARG A 47 -3.76 -7.74 7.02
CA ARG A 47 -2.47 -8.44 7.17
C ARG A 47 -2.37 -9.67 6.28
N CYS A 48 -3.50 -10.22 5.81
CA CYS A 48 -3.52 -11.35 4.88
C CYS A 48 -4.39 -11.02 3.67
N GLN A 49 -5.70 -11.14 3.84
CA GLN A 49 -6.69 -10.93 2.81
C GLN A 49 -8.02 -10.70 3.54
N VAL A 50 -8.64 -9.55 3.29
CA VAL A 50 -9.90 -9.16 3.92
C VAL A 50 -10.98 -10.14 3.48
N TYR A 51 -11.51 -10.91 4.43
CA TYR A 51 -12.60 -11.85 4.19
C TYR A 51 -13.81 -11.45 5.02
N LEU A 52 -14.91 -11.15 4.34
CA LEU A 52 -16.14 -10.63 4.94
C LEU A 52 -17.26 -11.68 5.05
N GLY A 53 -17.00 -12.92 4.62
CA GLY A 53 -17.96 -14.01 4.70
C GLY A 53 -18.94 -14.08 3.52
N VAL A 54 -19.84 -15.06 3.55
CA VAL A 54 -20.78 -15.36 2.46
C VAL A 54 -21.79 -14.24 2.20
N THR A 55 -22.10 -13.44 3.22
CA THR A 55 -22.98 -12.27 3.11
C THR A 55 -22.38 -11.16 2.25
N ALA A 56 -21.07 -11.23 2.04
CA ALA A 56 -20.35 -10.32 1.19
C ALA A 56 -20.28 -10.82 -0.27
N GLU A 57 -20.79 -11.99 -0.64
CA GLU A 57 -20.76 -12.38 -2.05
C GLU A 57 -21.54 -11.41 -2.95
N TYR A 58 -21.02 -11.15 -4.16
CA TYR A 58 -21.73 -10.33 -5.15
C TYR A 58 -21.55 -10.86 -6.58
N PRO A 59 -22.55 -10.71 -7.48
CA PRO A 59 -22.57 -11.42 -8.76
C PRO A 59 -21.39 -11.17 -9.68
N ALA A 60 -20.81 -9.96 -9.66
CA ALA A 60 -19.67 -9.63 -10.52
C ALA A 60 -18.39 -10.38 -10.08
N MET A 61 -18.06 -10.39 -8.78
CA MET A 61 -16.94 -11.19 -8.26
C MET A 61 -17.19 -12.69 -8.42
N ASN A 62 -18.41 -13.17 -8.15
CA ASN A 62 -18.73 -14.60 -8.31
C ASN A 62 -18.49 -15.09 -9.75
N ARG A 63 -18.85 -14.28 -10.75
CA ARG A 63 -18.53 -14.56 -12.16
C ARG A 63 -17.03 -14.54 -12.44
N ALA A 64 -16.29 -13.58 -11.88
CA ALA A 64 -14.84 -13.49 -12.04
C ALA A 64 -14.09 -14.69 -11.41
N VAL A 65 -14.50 -15.10 -10.21
CA VAL A 65 -13.98 -16.30 -9.53
C VAL A 65 -14.25 -17.54 -10.38
N ALA A 66 -15.48 -17.72 -10.87
CA ALA A 66 -15.84 -18.85 -11.72
C ALA A 66 -15.08 -18.86 -13.06
N ALA A 67 -14.95 -17.72 -13.73
CA ALA A 67 -14.25 -17.59 -15.00
C ALA A 67 -12.74 -17.86 -14.91
N THR A 68 -12.15 -17.67 -13.72
CA THR A 68 -10.73 -17.87 -13.45
C THR A 68 -10.44 -19.10 -12.57
N ALA A 69 -11.42 -20.00 -12.44
CA ALA A 69 -11.32 -21.15 -11.54
C ALA A 69 -10.03 -21.96 -11.78
N GLY A 70 -9.28 -22.21 -10.71
CA GLY A 70 -8.01 -22.95 -10.76
C GLY A 70 -6.81 -22.21 -11.37
N GLN A 71 -6.98 -20.98 -11.86
CA GLN A 71 -5.87 -20.18 -12.37
C GLN A 71 -5.08 -19.56 -11.22
N VAL A 72 -3.76 -19.77 -11.24
CA VAL A 72 -2.79 -19.23 -10.26
C VAL A 72 -1.60 -18.63 -11.00
N LEU A 73 -0.88 -17.73 -10.33
CA LEU A 73 0.36 -17.15 -10.83
C LEU A 73 1.54 -17.98 -10.36
N LEU A 74 2.39 -18.37 -11.32
CA LEU A 74 3.64 -19.07 -11.05
C LEU A 74 4.82 -18.20 -11.50
N TYR A 75 5.91 -18.29 -10.76
CA TYR A 75 7.21 -17.77 -11.16
C TYR A 75 8.27 -18.83 -10.88
N GLY A 76 9.11 -19.14 -11.87
CA GLY A 76 10.11 -20.21 -11.73
C GLY A 76 9.51 -21.58 -11.37
N GLY A 77 8.29 -21.89 -11.82
CA GLY A 77 7.59 -23.14 -11.51
C GLY A 77 6.96 -23.21 -10.10
N SER A 78 7.12 -22.18 -9.27
CA SER A 78 6.54 -22.10 -7.92
C SER A 78 5.45 -21.04 -7.84
N LEU A 79 4.53 -21.16 -6.87
CA LEU A 79 3.49 -20.15 -6.64
C LEU A 79 4.11 -18.79 -6.35
N ALA A 80 3.74 -17.77 -7.12
CA ALA A 80 4.23 -16.42 -6.92
C ALA A 80 3.67 -15.81 -5.62
N GLN A 81 4.45 -14.94 -4.99
CA GLN A 81 4.00 -13.98 -3.99
C GLN A 81 3.13 -12.91 -4.67
N THR A 82 1.84 -12.90 -4.39
CA THR A 82 0.86 -12.02 -5.06
C THR A 82 0.29 -11.01 -4.08
N VAL A 83 1.11 -10.02 -3.73
CA VAL A 83 0.71 -8.89 -2.86
C VAL A 83 -0.04 -7.84 -3.67
N TYR A 84 -1.00 -7.19 -3.02
CA TYR A 84 -1.82 -6.13 -3.61
C TYR A 84 -2.21 -5.12 -2.52
N SER A 85 -2.61 -3.92 -2.94
CA SER A 85 -3.06 -2.85 -2.04
C SER A 85 -4.27 -2.13 -2.65
N ALA A 86 -5.01 -1.38 -1.81
CA ALA A 86 -6.18 -0.62 -2.25
C ALA A 86 -5.82 0.46 -3.30
N SER A 87 -4.68 1.15 -3.08
CA SER A 87 -4.11 2.11 -4.02
C SER A 87 -2.62 2.28 -3.73
N GLY A 88 -1.81 2.38 -4.78
CA GLY A 88 -0.38 2.72 -4.67
C GLY A 88 -0.04 4.15 -5.09
N GLY A 89 -1.04 4.98 -5.45
CA GLY A 89 -0.82 6.39 -5.81
C GLY A 89 -0.22 6.61 -7.20
N GLY A 90 -0.41 5.65 -8.12
CA GLY A 90 0.00 5.76 -9.54
C GLY A 90 1.32 5.11 -9.87
N VAL A 91 1.93 4.44 -8.90
CA VAL A 91 3.16 3.68 -9.05
C VAL A 91 3.18 2.53 -8.05
N SER A 92 3.64 1.34 -8.46
CA SER A 92 3.81 0.20 -7.55
C SER A 92 5.09 0.37 -6.72
N ALA A 93 5.11 -0.25 -5.55
CA ALA A 93 6.27 -0.25 -4.65
C ALA A 93 7.21 -1.42 -4.99
N SER A 94 8.50 -1.24 -4.73
CA SER A 94 9.47 -2.33 -4.58
C SER A 94 9.22 -3.12 -3.27
N PRO A 95 9.80 -4.33 -3.13
CA PRO A 95 9.74 -5.08 -1.88
C PRO A 95 10.30 -4.30 -0.68
N GLU A 96 11.36 -3.51 -0.88
CA GLU A 96 11.95 -2.70 0.19
C GLU A 96 10.97 -1.63 0.66
N GLU A 97 10.32 -0.92 -0.28
CA GLU A 97 9.33 0.10 0.04
C GLU A 97 8.03 -0.44 0.65
N GLY A 98 7.69 -1.71 0.35
CA GLY A 98 6.47 -2.34 0.82
C GLY A 98 6.63 -3.10 2.14
N PHE A 99 7.75 -3.79 2.33
CA PHE A 99 7.94 -4.78 3.39
C PHE A 99 9.23 -4.58 4.20
N GLY A 100 10.03 -3.56 3.89
CA GLY A 100 11.35 -3.36 4.49
C GLY A 100 12.38 -4.41 4.06
N ASP A 101 12.03 -5.21 3.05
CA ASP A 101 12.83 -6.32 2.58
C ASP A 101 13.56 -5.95 1.28
N SER A 102 14.89 -5.94 1.33
CA SER A 102 15.73 -5.74 0.14
C SER A 102 15.93 -7.03 -0.65
N ASP A 103 15.31 -8.14 -0.23
CA ASP A 103 15.45 -9.45 -0.86
C ASP A 103 15.00 -9.43 -2.32
N THR A 104 15.87 -10.02 -3.15
CA THR A 104 15.67 -10.21 -4.58
C THR A 104 14.83 -11.46 -4.90
N ALA A 105 14.38 -12.20 -3.87
CA ALA A 105 13.54 -13.39 -4.00
C ALA A 105 12.25 -13.18 -4.81
N TYR A 106 11.82 -11.93 -4.99
CA TYR A 106 10.63 -11.57 -5.77
C TYR A 106 10.96 -10.68 -6.98
N PRO A 107 11.70 -11.19 -7.99
CA PRO A 107 12.19 -10.39 -9.12
C PRO A 107 11.07 -9.85 -10.02
N TYR A 108 9.83 -10.34 -9.88
CA TYR A 108 8.64 -9.87 -10.58
C TYR A 108 7.90 -8.76 -9.83
N LEU A 109 8.20 -8.51 -8.55
CA LEU A 109 7.67 -7.37 -7.80
C LEU A 109 8.54 -6.14 -8.08
N ARG A 110 8.26 -5.47 -9.20
CA ARG A 110 9.00 -4.27 -9.63
C ARG A 110 8.16 -3.01 -9.51
N VAL A 111 8.85 -1.89 -9.35
CA VAL A 111 8.26 -0.55 -9.50
C VAL A 111 7.82 -0.36 -10.95
N ALA A 112 6.55 -0.02 -11.12
CA ALA A 112 5.93 0.25 -12.42
C ALA A 112 4.88 1.36 -12.25
N PRO A 113 4.90 2.40 -13.10
CA PRO A 113 3.86 3.41 -13.11
C PRO A 113 2.56 2.82 -13.66
N TYR A 114 1.43 3.29 -13.15
CA TYR A 114 0.11 2.95 -13.67
C TYR A 114 -0.88 4.12 -13.47
N PRO A 115 -1.92 4.26 -14.32
CA PRO A 115 -2.90 5.33 -14.17
C PRO A 115 -3.70 5.19 -12.87
N THR A 116 -3.74 6.24 -12.05
CA THR A 116 -4.66 6.33 -10.90
C THR A 116 -5.88 7.14 -11.30
N ALA A 117 -7.02 6.46 -11.42
CA ALA A 117 -8.29 7.07 -11.80
C ALA A 117 -8.98 7.77 -10.62
N ASP A 118 -8.77 7.26 -9.40
CA ASP A 118 -9.36 7.76 -8.16
C ASP A 118 -8.27 7.92 -7.10
N PRO A 119 -7.58 9.08 -7.07
CA PRO A 119 -6.56 9.32 -6.07
C PRO A 119 -7.21 9.42 -4.68
N GLN A 120 -6.60 8.80 -3.69
CA GLN A 120 -7.06 8.84 -2.30
C GLN A 120 -6.12 9.71 -1.46
N PRO A 121 -6.18 11.06 -1.62
CA PRO A 121 -5.29 11.93 -0.90
C PRO A 121 -5.59 11.93 0.60
N TRP A 122 -4.58 12.23 1.41
CA TRP A 122 -4.74 12.36 2.85
C TRP A 122 -3.74 13.35 3.44
N THR A 123 -4.12 13.94 4.58
CA THR A 123 -3.28 14.85 5.34
C THR A 123 -3.24 14.43 6.79
N LEU A 124 -2.06 14.48 7.41
CA LEU A 124 -1.89 14.33 8.86
C LEU A 124 -1.12 15.54 9.38
N ARG A 125 -1.60 16.13 10.48
CA ARG A 125 -0.90 17.19 11.22
C ARG A 125 -0.64 16.74 12.64
N SER A 126 0.60 16.88 13.10
CA SER A 126 0.99 16.61 14.50
C SER A 126 2.07 17.57 14.95
N SER A 127 2.10 17.90 16.24
CA SER A 127 3.12 18.81 16.79
C SER A 127 4.50 18.14 16.82
N LEU A 128 5.58 18.93 16.73
CA LEU A 128 6.94 18.39 16.87
C LEU A 128 7.16 17.75 18.26
N THR A 129 6.52 18.26 19.30
CA THR A 129 6.58 17.69 20.66
C THR A 129 5.93 16.30 20.73
N GLU A 130 4.78 16.13 20.09
CA GLU A 130 4.11 14.84 20.03
C GLU A 130 4.93 13.82 19.23
N MET A 131 5.50 14.24 18.10
CA MET A 131 6.44 13.42 17.32
C MET A 131 7.65 13.01 18.16
N ALA A 132 8.26 13.96 18.89
CA ALA A 132 9.40 13.67 19.77
C ALA A 132 9.04 12.60 20.82
N GLY A 133 7.89 12.75 21.48
CA GLY A 133 7.40 11.82 22.48
C GLY A 133 7.13 10.42 21.92
N ARG A 134 6.44 10.32 20.77
CA ARG A 134 6.11 9.05 20.11
C ARG A 134 7.35 8.28 19.69
N PHE A 135 8.37 8.98 19.18
CA PHE A 135 9.57 8.33 18.63
C PHE A 135 10.73 8.22 19.62
N GLY A 136 10.58 8.73 20.85
CA GLY A 136 11.59 8.65 21.91
C GLY A 136 12.75 9.63 21.72
N TYR A 137 12.52 10.73 21.01
CA TYR A 137 13.52 11.79 20.82
C TYR A 137 13.73 12.57 22.11
N ARG A 138 14.99 12.80 22.50
CA ARG A 138 15.35 13.57 23.70
C ARG A 138 15.52 15.06 23.34
N GLY A 139 14.88 15.95 24.09
CA GLY A 139 14.94 17.39 23.83
C GLY A 139 14.00 17.85 22.71
N ALA A 140 14.15 19.09 22.27
CA ALA A 140 13.27 19.67 21.26
C ALA A 140 13.64 19.19 19.85
N VAL A 141 12.64 18.68 19.11
CA VAL A 141 12.73 18.50 17.65
C VAL A 141 12.48 19.86 17.00
N THR A 142 13.38 20.26 16.11
CA THR A 142 13.33 21.54 15.38
C THR A 142 12.93 21.36 13.93
N ASP A 143 13.18 20.18 13.36
CA ASP A 143 12.85 19.86 11.98
C ASP A 143 12.61 18.35 11.77
N SER A 144 11.96 18.02 10.66
CA SER A 144 11.75 16.64 10.22
C SER A 144 11.77 16.60 8.70
N THR A 145 12.38 15.56 8.13
CA THR A 145 12.51 15.39 6.67
C THR A 145 12.44 13.93 6.27
N VAL A 146 12.00 13.64 5.05
CA VAL A 146 12.22 12.33 4.43
C VAL A 146 13.68 12.26 4.00
N SER A 147 14.51 11.55 4.76
CA SER A 147 15.97 11.46 4.51
C SER A 147 16.32 10.45 3.43
N ARG A 148 15.46 9.44 3.23
CA ARG A 148 15.63 8.43 2.18
C ARG A 148 14.29 8.10 1.53
N ALA A 149 14.29 7.97 0.22
CA ALA A 149 13.13 7.54 -0.56
C ALA A 149 13.53 6.42 -1.52
N GLY A 150 12.59 5.53 -1.80
CA GLY A 150 12.74 4.43 -2.74
C GLY A 150 12.42 4.82 -4.19
N PRO A 151 12.58 3.89 -5.13
CA PRO A 151 12.39 4.13 -6.56
C PRO A 151 10.98 4.56 -6.97
N SER A 152 9.95 4.28 -6.16
CA SER A 152 8.57 4.76 -6.38
C SER A 152 8.32 6.16 -5.78
N GLY A 153 9.30 6.72 -5.06
CA GLY A 153 9.17 7.97 -4.31
C GLY A 153 8.59 7.79 -2.91
N ARG A 154 8.31 6.56 -2.48
CA ARG A 154 7.92 6.27 -1.09
C ARG A 154 9.07 6.57 -0.15
N ALA A 155 8.76 7.15 1.00
CA ALA A 155 9.73 7.31 2.07
C ALA A 155 10.22 5.93 2.51
N LEU A 156 11.52 5.83 2.80
CA LEU A 156 12.17 4.68 3.41
C LEU A 156 12.74 5.04 4.79
N GLU A 157 13.01 6.32 5.01
CA GLU A 157 13.50 6.83 6.29
C GLU A 157 13.02 8.28 6.49
N VAL A 158 12.64 8.60 7.73
CA VAL A 158 12.37 9.97 8.18
C VAL A 158 13.40 10.33 9.24
N THR A 159 14.04 11.48 9.11
CA THR A 159 14.99 11.98 10.10
C THR A 159 14.40 13.17 10.86
N PHE A 160 14.43 13.09 12.19
CA PHE A 160 14.19 14.23 13.08
C PHE A 160 15.51 14.94 13.37
N GLN A 161 15.49 16.27 13.32
CA GLN A 161 16.60 17.13 13.74
C GLN A 161 16.22 17.87 15.02
N GLY A 162 17.20 18.15 15.87
CA GLY A 162 16.96 18.92 17.08
C GLY A 162 18.15 18.94 18.03
N GLU A 163 17.88 19.19 19.31
CA GLU A 163 18.92 19.45 20.32
C GLU A 163 19.84 18.25 20.62
N SER A 164 19.30 17.01 20.57
CA SER A 164 20.08 15.79 20.78
C SER A 164 20.75 15.25 19.51
N GLY A 165 20.74 16.01 18.41
CA GLY A 165 21.26 15.57 17.11
C GLY A 165 20.23 14.79 16.28
N PRO A 166 20.61 14.30 15.09
CA PRO A 166 19.69 13.62 14.19
C PRO A 166 19.22 12.27 14.74
N LEU A 167 17.93 12.00 14.61
CA LEU A 167 17.34 10.67 14.84
C LEU A 167 16.70 10.17 13.55
N ALA A 168 17.32 9.18 12.93
CA ALA A 168 16.75 8.44 11.80
C ALA A 168 15.71 7.43 12.28
N VAL A 169 14.57 7.39 11.61
CA VAL A 169 13.45 6.49 11.90
C VAL A 169 13.07 5.76 10.62
N ASP A 170 13.11 4.42 10.69
CA ASP A 170 12.62 3.53 9.63
C ASP A 170 11.14 3.84 9.30
N ILE A 171 10.80 3.81 8.01
CA ILE A 171 9.47 4.21 7.57
C ILE A 171 8.35 3.28 8.05
N HIS A 172 8.60 1.99 8.23
CA HIS A 172 7.55 1.06 8.67
C HIS A 172 7.20 1.31 10.14
N ARG A 173 8.20 1.59 10.97
CA ARG A 173 7.96 2.08 12.34
C ARG A 173 7.20 3.40 12.32
N PHE A 174 7.67 4.38 11.53
CA PHE A 174 7.03 5.69 11.43
C PHE A 174 5.57 5.61 10.99
N SER A 175 5.29 4.80 9.97
CA SER A 175 3.96 4.56 9.43
C SER A 175 3.04 3.88 10.45
N SER A 176 3.54 2.86 11.16
CA SER A 176 2.77 2.12 12.16
C SER A 176 2.39 3.01 13.36
N GLU A 177 3.34 3.77 13.91
CA GLU A 177 3.12 4.63 15.08
C GLU A 177 2.15 5.79 14.81
N LEU A 178 2.04 6.22 13.55
CA LEU A 178 1.14 7.29 13.13
C LEU A 178 -0.13 6.79 12.43
N ASN A 179 -0.25 5.47 12.23
CA ASN A 179 -1.33 4.84 11.47
C ASN A 179 -1.51 5.49 10.08
N LEU A 180 -0.41 5.68 9.35
CA LEU A 180 -0.44 6.31 8.03
C LEU A 180 -1.13 5.39 7.02
N ARG A 181 -1.88 6.00 6.09
CA ARG A 181 -2.51 5.28 4.98
C ARG A 181 -1.51 4.78 3.93
N SER A 182 -0.33 5.41 3.85
CA SER A 182 0.67 5.18 2.81
C SER A 182 2.01 5.78 3.23
N THR A 183 3.10 5.21 2.70
CA THR A 183 4.47 5.76 2.78
C THR A 183 4.84 6.67 1.60
N LEU A 184 3.93 6.86 0.64
CA LEU A 184 4.03 7.84 -0.43
C LEU A 184 3.41 9.15 0.08
N PHE A 185 4.27 10.05 0.57
CA PHE A 185 3.87 11.37 1.05
C PHE A 185 5.01 12.38 0.91
N THR A 186 4.65 13.66 0.99
CA THR A 186 5.59 14.75 1.27
C THR A 186 5.43 15.20 2.72
N LEU A 187 6.51 15.70 3.31
CA LEU A 187 6.57 16.16 4.68
C LEU A 187 7.04 17.60 4.70
N ARG A 188 6.34 18.46 5.45
CA ARG A 188 6.77 19.83 5.75
C ARG A 188 6.64 20.15 7.24
N VAL A 189 7.55 20.97 7.75
CA VAL A 189 7.41 21.57 9.08
C VAL A 189 6.83 22.97 8.94
N GLU A 190 5.61 23.15 9.43
CA GLU A 190 4.97 24.45 9.52
C GLU A 190 5.37 25.14 10.83
N ARG A 191 5.90 26.35 10.71
CA ARG A 191 6.20 27.21 11.86
C ARG A 191 5.18 28.34 11.90
N PRO A 192 4.63 28.68 13.08
CA PRO A 192 3.79 29.85 13.19
C PRO A 192 4.58 31.11 12.77
N PRO A 193 3.89 32.13 12.23
CA PRO A 193 4.52 33.43 12.02
C PRO A 193 5.04 33.97 13.36
N PRO A 194 6.18 34.70 13.37
CA PRO A 194 6.68 35.31 14.58
C PRO A 194 5.60 36.24 15.17
N PRO A 195 5.50 36.35 16.50
CA PRO A 195 4.56 37.26 17.13
C PRO A 195 4.79 38.69 16.58
N PRO A 196 3.72 39.49 16.38
CA PRO A 196 3.88 40.89 16.04
C PRO A 196 4.80 41.56 17.07
N VAL A 197 5.74 42.37 16.59
CA VAL A 197 6.71 43.07 17.44
C VAL A 197 5.93 43.86 18.49
N ALA A 198 6.17 43.58 19.77
CA ALA A 198 5.55 44.30 20.89
C ALA A 198 5.98 45.76 20.82
N GLY A 199 5.14 46.62 20.22
CA GLY A 199 5.52 48.01 19.95
C GLY A 199 4.46 48.90 19.34
N SER A 200 3.37 48.40 18.75
CA SER A 200 2.25 49.25 18.36
C SER A 200 1.19 49.25 19.47
N GLN A 201 1.22 50.25 20.34
CA GLN A 201 0.02 50.59 21.12
C GLN A 201 -1.09 50.88 20.12
N SER A 202 -2.23 50.20 20.25
CA SER A 202 -3.43 50.58 19.51
C SER A 202 -3.86 51.96 20.01
N ALA A 203 -4.04 52.92 19.10
CA ALA A 203 -4.45 54.30 19.44
C ALA A 203 -5.82 54.36 20.14
N ASP A 204 -6.59 53.28 20.08
CA ASP A 204 -8.02 53.24 20.43
C ASP A 204 -8.32 52.70 21.85
N GLY A 205 -7.32 52.56 22.73
CA GLY A 205 -7.53 52.17 24.13
C GLY A 205 -7.99 50.72 24.38
N PHE A 206 -8.12 49.91 23.33
CA PHE A 206 -8.40 48.47 23.47
C PHE A 206 -7.15 47.69 23.82
N ARG A 207 -7.24 46.85 24.86
CA ARG A 207 -6.20 45.90 25.24
C ARG A 207 -6.10 44.81 24.17
N GLN A 208 -4.99 44.75 23.44
CA GLN A 208 -4.71 43.62 22.54
C GLN A 208 -4.55 42.35 23.39
N VAL A 209 -5.43 41.38 23.19
CA VAL A 209 -5.25 40.02 23.71
C VAL A 209 -4.43 39.27 22.67
N GLN A 210 -3.16 39.04 22.97
CA GLN A 210 -2.30 38.24 22.09
C GLN A 210 -2.65 36.76 22.26
N ILE A 211 -3.28 36.18 21.24
CA ILE A 211 -3.50 34.74 21.18
C ILE A 211 -2.13 34.09 20.98
N ALA A 212 -1.78 33.12 21.84
CA ALA A 212 -0.52 32.39 21.72
C ALA A 212 -0.42 31.74 20.33
N SER A 213 0.73 31.92 19.66
CA SER A 213 0.96 31.31 18.36
C SER A 213 0.95 29.77 18.49
N PRO A 214 0.29 29.05 17.56
CA PRO A 214 0.24 27.58 17.64
C PRO A 214 1.66 27.00 17.51
N PRO A 215 1.99 25.90 18.20
CA PRO A 215 3.33 25.32 18.14
C PRO A 215 3.66 24.84 16.71
N PRO A 216 4.96 24.76 16.37
CA PRO A 216 5.37 24.19 15.09
C PRO A 216 4.89 22.75 14.94
N ALA A 217 4.48 22.40 13.72
CA ALA A 217 3.85 21.12 13.42
C ALA A 217 4.45 20.48 12.19
N VAL A 218 4.59 19.15 12.22
CA VAL A 218 4.84 18.35 11.03
C VAL A 218 3.51 18.15 10.32
N VAL A 219 3.50 18.40 9.01
CA VAL A 219 2.35 18.14 8.16
C VAL A 219 2.78 17.20 7.03
N LEU A 220 2.06 16.08 6.94
CA LEU A 220 2.26 15.04 5.93
C LEU A 220 1.15 15.15 4.89
N TYR A 221 1.50 15.08 3.62
CA TYR A 221 0.59 15.09 2.48
C TYR A 221 0.80 13.83 1.65
N GLY A 222 -0.16 12.91 1.68
CA GLY A 222 -0.23 11.82 0.73
C GLY A 222 -1.03 12.26 -0.48
N GLU A 223 -0.37 12.60 -1.58
CA GLU A 223 -1.00 12.84 -2.89
C GLU A 223 -0.20 12.10 -3.96
N PRO A 224 -0.83 11.64 -5.07
CA PRO A 224 -0.08 11.18 -6.23
C PRO A 224 0.74 12.35 -6.80
N PRO A 225 1.91 12.09 -7.42
CA PRO A 225 2.68 13.14 -8.08
C PRO A 225 1.80 13.92 -9.07
N ALA A 226 1.92 15.25 -9.04
CA ALA A 226 1.09 16.14 -9.84
C ALA A 226 1.13 15.77 -11.32
N GLY A 227 -0.04 15.38 -11.86
CA GLY A 227 -0.25 15.19 -13.29
C GLY A 227 -0.27 13.73 -13.75
N ARG A 228 -1.45 13.11 -13.71
CA ARG A 228 -2.07 12.33 -14.80
C ARG A 228 -3.33 11.62 -14.29
N ARG A 229 -4.49 12.07 -14.78
CA ARG A 229 -5.79 11.44 -14.57
C ARG A 229 -6.08 10.54 -15.76
N GLY A 230 -6.40 9.27 -15.52
CA GLY A 230 -6.77 8.30 -16.55
C GLY A 230 -7.35 7.03 -15.92
N PRO A 231 -8.24 6.29 -16.61
CA PRO A 231 -8.99 5.18 -16.02
C PRO A 231 -8.11 3.96 -15.66
N TRP A 232 -8.64 3.16 -14.73
CA TRP A 232 -8.05 2.10 -13.92
C TRP A 232 -7.17 1.05 -14.61
N ILE A 233 -6.03 0.73 -13.96
CA ILE A 233 -5.48 -0.63 -13.72
C ILE A 233 -4.29 -0.51 -12.74
N VAL A 234 -4.35 -1.21 -11.60
CA VAL A 234 -3.14 -1.74 -10.93
C VAL A 234 -2.95 -3.13 -11.47
N LEU A 235 -1.94 -3.29 -12.31
CA LEU A 235 -1.40 -4.59 -12.69
C LEU A 235 0.11 -4.46 -12.53
N ALA A 236 0.67 -5.15 -11.53
CA ALA A 236 2.03 -5.66 -11.70
C ALA A 236 1.97 -6.81 -12.73
N PHE A 237 1.69 -6.46 -14.00
CA PHE A 237 1.83 -7.33 -15.16
C PHE A 237 2.68 -6.58 -16.18
N LEU A 238 3.99 -6.79 -16.10
CA LEU A 238 4.89 -6.65 -17.23
C LEU A 238 6.18 -7.40 -16.88
N ALA A 239 6.13 -8.73 -16.95
CA ALA A 239 7.24 -9.61 -17.35
C ALA A 239 6.89 -11.10 -17.16
N LEU A 240 5.81 -11.61 -17.77
CA LEU A 240 5.63 -13.07 -17.94
C LEU A 240 5.13 -13.49 -19.33
N LEU A 241 5.10 -12.57 -20.32
CA LEU A 241 4.83 -12.90 -21.73
C LEU A 241 6.06 -12.72 -22.63
N GLY A 242 7.25 -12.97 -22.08
CA GLY A 242 8.50 -12.96 -22.83
C GLY A 242 9.35 -14.16 -22.43
N GLY A 243 8.97 -15.35 -22.90
CA GLY A 243 9.80 -16.53 -22.75
C GLY A 243 9.03 -17.85 -22.78
N GLY A 244 8.96 -18.49 -23.95
CA GLY A 244 8.80 -19.94 -24.04
C GLY A 244 7.39 -20.44 -24.32
N ALA A 245 7.12 -20.70 -25.59
CA ALA A 245 6.03 -21.55 -26.04
C ALA A 245 6.11 -22.95 -25.41
N ALA A 246 4.98 -23.48 -24.93
CA ALA A 246 4.56 -24.88 -25.12
C ALA A 246 3.25 -25.14 -24.36
N ALA A 247 2.14 -25.07 -25.07
CA ALA A 247 0.89 -25.63 -24.61
C ALA A 247 1.01 -27.17 -24.63
N HIS A 248 1.08 -27.81 -23.46
CA HIS A 248 0.83 -29.26 -23.36
C HIS A 248 -0.48 -29.51 -22.60
N ARG A 249 -1.53 -29.73 -23.38
CA ARG A 249 -2.82 -30.25 -22.94
C ARG A 249 -2.64 -31.74 -22.61
N ALA A 250 -2.47 -32.08 -21.33
CA ALA A 250 -2.50 -33.47 -20.87
C ALA A 250 -3.95 -33.99 -20.91
N ARG A 251 -4.35 -34.64 -22.01
CA ARG A 251 -5.51 -35.55 -22.00
C ARG A 251 -5.08 -36.85 -21.34
N ARG A 252 -5.63 -37.16 -20.17
CA ARG A 252 -5.60 -38.53 -19.62
C ARG A 252 -6.47 -39.42 -20.50
N SER A 253 -5.86 -40.37 -21.18
CA SER A 253 -6.53 -41.55 -21.73
C SER A 253 -6.81 -42.54 -20.59
N LEU A 254 -8.09 -42.87 -20.38
CA LEU A 254 -8.52 -43.99 -19.56
C LEU A 254 -8.25 -45.30 -20.32
N PRO A 255 -7.79 -46.38 -19.67
CA PRO A 255 -7.74 -47.70 -20.30
C PRO A 255 -9.14 -48.35 -20.32
N ALA A 256 -9.51 -48.93 -21.46
CA ALA A 256 -10.70 -49.77 -21.61
C ALA A 256 -10.42 -51.20 -21.08
N PRO A 257 -11.44 -51.92 -20.56
CA PRO A 257 -11.28 -53.26 -19.99
C PRO A 257 -11.09 -54.32 -21.07
N GLY A 258 -10.34 -55.36 -20.72
CA GLY A 258 -9.94 -56.45 -21.61
C GLY A 258 -11.07 -57.33 -22.12
N LYS A 259 -10.72 -58.15 -23.10
CA LYS A 259 -11.45 -59.37 -23.45
C LYS A 259 -10.47 -60.54 -23.48
N GLU A 260 -10.88 -61.57 -22.74
CA GLU A 260 -10.43 -62.95 -22.81
C GLU A 260 -10.68 -63.55 -24.21
N GLY A 261 -9.87 -64.54 -24.58
CA GLY A 261 -9.99 -65.32 -25.82
C GLY A 261 -8.65 -65.83 -26.31
#